data_AF-A0A168PE17-F1
#
_entry.id   AF-A0A168PE17-F1
#
_cell.length_a   1.000
_cell.length_b   1.000
_cell.length_c   1.000
_cell.angle_alpha   90.00
_cell.angle_beta   90.00
_cell.angle_gamma   90.00
#
_symmetry.space_group_name_H-M   'P 1'
#
loop_
_entity.id
_entity.type
_entity.pdbx_description
1 polymer ?
#
loop_
_entity_poly.entity_id
_entity_poly.type
_entity_poly.pdbx_seq_one_letter_code
_entity_poly.pdbx_strand_id
1 'polypeptide(L)' 'KVRMWTDRTGAFKVEAQFLSCANGKIRLFKTNGVKIDVPTQKMCIEDLKYIEQETG' A
#
# COMPACT_ATOMS: atom_id res chain seq x y z
N LYS A 1 -0.56 8.25 -7.21
CA LYS A 1 0.04 9.33 -6.37
C LYS A 1 1.02 8.72 -5.36
N VAL A 2 2.11 9.41 -4.98
CA VAL A 2 2.99 8.99 -3.86
C VAL A 2 2.35 9.44 -2.54
N ARG A 3 2.31 8.54 -1.55
CA ARG A 3 1.79 8.84 -0.21
C ARG A 3 2.44 7.95 0.86
N MET A 4 2.20 8.27 2.12
CA MET A 4 2.53 7.40 3.24
C MET A 4 1.54 6.25 3.34
N TRP A 5 2.08 5.03 3.37
CA TRP A 5 1.40 3.77 3.61
C TRP A 5 1.75 3.24 4.98
N THR A 6 0.79 2.65 5.69
CA THR A 6 0.89 2.24 7.07
C THR A 6 0.35 0.82 7.25
N ASP A 7 1.07 0.00 8.00
CA ASP A 7 0.59 -1.32 8.37
C ASP A 7 -0.53 -1.22 9.43
N ARG A 8 -1.27 -2.32 9.64
CA ARG A 8 -2.40 -2.37 10.58
C ARG A 8 -2.00 -2.07 12.03
N THR A 9 -0.74 -2.25 12.40
CA THR A 9 -0.23 -1.96 13.76
C THR A 9 0.25 -0.52 13.91
N GLY A 10 0.44 0.21 12.82
CA GLY A 10 1.01 1.57 12.82
C GLY A 10 2.53 1.62 13.02
N ALA A 11 3.19 0.48 13.27
CA ALA A 11 4.62 0.41 13.54
C ALA A 11 5.47 0.63 12.29
N PHE A 12 4.98 0.24 11.12
CA PHE A 12 5.67 0.34 9.86
C PHE A 12 4.97 1.33 8.95
N LYS A 13 5.75 2.32 8.48
CA LYS A 13 5.30 3.33 7.54
C LYS A 13 6.27 3.42 6.37
N VAL A 14 5.75 3.63 5.17
CA VAL A 14 6.54 3.73 3.96
C VAL A 14 5.96 4.75 2.99
N GLU A 15 6.81 5.62 2.47
CA GLU A 15 6.43 6.50 1.37
C GLU A 15 6.54 5.75 0.03
N ALA A 16 5.42 5.60 -0.67
CA ALA A 16 5.36 4.83 -1.90
C ALA A 16 4.19 5.24 -2.80
N GLN A 17 4.32 4.90 -4.08
CA GLN A 17 3.24 4.93 -5.05
C GLN A 17 2.54 3.57 -5.13
N PHE A 18 1.20 3.59 -5.17
CA PHE A 18 0.41 2.42 -5.53
C PHE A 18 0.63 2.04 -7.00
N LEU A 19 0.94 0.77 -7.27
CA LEU A 19 1.04 0.24 -8.63
C LEU A 19 -0.14 -0.65 -9.00
N SER A 20 -0.47 -1.63 -8.16
CA SER A 20 -1.57 -2.56 -8.43
C SER A 20 -2.01 -3.30 -7.16
N CYS A 21 -3.22 -3.86 -7.19
CA CYS A 21 -3.75 -4.77 -6.18
C CYS A 21 -4.22 -6.05 -6.86
N ALA A 22 -3.68 -7.21 -6.47
CA ALA A 22 -4.06 -8.50 -7.02
C ALA A 22 -3.79 -9.62 -6.01
N ASN A 23 -4.63 -10.65 -6.01
CA ASN A 23 -4.45 -11.85 -5.17
C ASN A 23 -4.21 -11.54 -3.68
N GLY A 24 -4.95 -10.57 -3.14
CA GLY A 24 -4.82 -10.15 -1.73
C GLY A 24 -3.49 -9.48 -1.40
N LYS A 25 -2.75 -8.99 -2.40
CA LYS A 25 -1.50 -8.24 -2.23
C LYS A 25 -1.57 -6.92 -2.95
N ILE A 26 -0.87 -5.95 -2.37
CA ILE A 26 -0.72 -4.59 -2.86
C ILE A 26 0.73 -4.45 -3.29
N ARG A 27 0.93 -4.02 -4.53
CA ARG A 27 2.24 -3.69 -5.07
C ARG A 27 2.50 -2.21 -4.91
N LEU A 28 3.56 -1.87 -4.18
CA LEU A 28 3.99 -0.50 -3.91
C LEU A 28 5.37 -0.25 -4.54
N PHE A 29 5.56 0.95 -5.08
CA PHE A 29 6.86 1.45 -5.53
C PHE A 29 7.36 2.52 -4.58
N LYS A 30 8.37 2.18 -3.78
CA LYS A 30 9.00 3.09 -2.83
C LYS A 30 9.73 4.21 -3.57
N THR A 31 9.82 5.38 -2.93
CA THR A 31 10.57 6.53 -3.46
C THR A 31 12.07 6.23 -3.66
N ASN A 32 12.60 5.22 -2.97
CA ASN A 32 13.98 4.76 -3.13
C ASN A 32 14.20 3.81 -4.33
N GLY A 33 13.18 3.58 -5.17
CA GLY A 33 13.29 2.73 -6.36
C GLY A 33 13.00 1.24 -6.12
N VAL A 34 12.67 0.82 -4.90
CA VAL A 34 12.35 -0.58 -4.59
C VAL A 34 10.85 -0.86 -4.76
N LYS A 35 10.51 -1.96 -5.44
CA LYS A 35 9.14 -2.49 -5.49
C LYS A 35 8.93 -3.52 -4.39
N ILE A 36 7.81 -3.43 -3.69
CA ILE A 36 7.43 -4.38 -2.63
C ILE A 36 6.00 -4.87 -2.84
N ASP A 37 5.76 -6.12 -2.44
CA ASP A 37 4.43 -6.71 -2.36
C ASP A 37 4.04 -6.84 -0.88
N VAL A 38 2.93 -6.23 -0.49
CA VAL A 38 2.43 -6.22 0.89
C VAL A 38 1.06 -6.91 0.93
N PRO A 39 0.83 -7.89 1.83
CA PRO A 39 -0.48 -8.49 2.00
C PRO A 39 -1.51 -7.46 2.47
N THR A 40 -2.70 -7.44 1.87
CA THR A 40 -3.79 -6.51 2.24
C THR A 40 -4.16 -6.62 3.71
N GLN A 41 -4.14 -7.83 4.27
CA GLN A 41 -4.41 -8.10 5.68
C GLN A 41 -3.41 -7.44 6.65
N LYS A 42 -2.24 -7.00 6.17
CA LYS A 42 -1.23 -6.30 6.96
C LYS A 42 -1.38 -4.78 6.88
N MET A 43 -2.26 -4.24 6.04
CA MET A 43 -2.43 -2.80 5.85
C MET A 43 -3.48 -2.23 6.79
N CYS A 44 -3.35 -0.93 7.12
CA CYS A 44 -4.41 -0.23 7.82
C CYS A 44 -5.65 -0.04 6.92
N ILE A 45 -6.80 0.18 7.56
CA ILE A 45 -8.09 0.27 6.88
C ILE A 45 -8.13 1.49 5.95
N GLU A 46 -7.54 2.62 6.35
CA GLU A 46 -7.50 3.85 5.56
C GLU A 46 -6.78 3.63 4.22
N ASP A 47 -5.70 2.86 4.23
CA ASP A 47 -4.94 2.56 3.02
C ASP A 47 -5.65 1.57 2.10
N LEU A 48 -6.37 0.61 2.68
CA LEU A 48 -7.24 -0.28 1.91
C LEU A 48 -8.38 0.49 1.23
N LYS A 49 -9.00 1.44 1.94
CA LYS A 49 -10.04 2.32 1.37
C LYS A 49 -9.51 3.19 0.24
N TYR A 50 -8.30 3.71 0.39
CA TYR A 50 -7.66 4.48 -0.68
C TYR A 50 -7.48 3.62 -1.95
N ILE A 51 -7.05 2.38 -1.81
CA ILE A 51 -6.90 1.47 -2.95
C ILE A 51 -8.26 1.20 -3.60
N GLU A 52 -9.29 0.92 -2.80
CA GLU A 52 -10.64 0.68 -3.30
C GLU A 52 -11.14 1.87 -4.14
N GLN A 53 -10.90 3.10 -3.69
CA GLN A 53 -11.24 4.32 -4.45
C GLN A 53 -10.45 4.50 -5.75
N GLU A 54 -9.20 4.02 -5.82
CA GLU A 54 -8.36 4.14 -7.02
C GLU A 54 -8.59 3.00 -8.02
N THR A 55 -9.18 1.88 -7.58
CA THR A 55 -9.46 0.69 -8.41
C THR A 55 -10.94 0.52 -8.78
N GLY A 56 -11.84 1.29 -8.16
CA GLY A 56 -13.25 1.40 -8.53
C GLY A 56 -13.49 2.43 -9.64
#